data_AF-A0A4W5P102-F1
#
_entry.id   AF-A0A4W5P102-F1
#
_cell.length_a   1.000
_cell.length_b   1.000
_cell.length_c   1.000
_cell.angle_alpha   90.00
_cell.angle_beta   90.00
_cell.angle_gamma   90.00
#
_symmetry.space_group_name_H-M   'P 1'
#
loop_
_entity.id
_entity.type
_entity.pdbx_description
1 polymer ?
#
loop_
_entity_poly.entity_id
_entity_poly.type
_entity_poly.pdbx_seq_one_letter_code
_entity_poly.pdbx_strand_id
1 'polypeptide(L)'
;MSRCVQTEQAVVVGMESMEVYKALCLVNLLVAFLSKGSHSQLDVCGTPPLNTRIVGGQDALAGSWPWQASLHRFGSHFCGGSLINKE
;
A
#
# COMPACT_ATOMS: atom_id res chain seq x y z
N MET A 1 6.59 -20.33 4.76
CA MET A 1 7.25 -20.06 6.06
C MET A 1 8.73 -19.77 5.82
N SER A 2 9.11 -18.52 5.54
CA SER A 2 10.51 -18.05 5.60
C SER A 2 10.50 -16.53 5.70
N ARG A 3 11.10 -16.02 6.78
CA ARG A 3 11.02 -14.65 7.30
C ARG A 3 11.98 -13.70 6.58
N CYS A 4 11.66 -12.41 6.56
CA CYS A 4 12.59 -11.32 6.27
C CYS A 4 13.69 -11.22 7.34
N VAL A 5 14.92 -10.89 6.92
CA VAL A 5 16.03 -10.49 7.79
C VAL A 5 16.30 -9.00 7.56
N GLN A 6 16.50 -8.27 8.65
CA GLN A 6 16.68 -6.82 8.72
C GLN A 6 18.07 -6.50 9.29
N THR A 7 18.82 -5.57 8.68
CA THR A 7 20.05 -4.96 9.23
C THR A 7 20.15 -3.51 8.74
N GLU A 8 20.02 -2.50 9.60
CA GLU A 8 21.08 -1.66 10.23
C GLU A 8 21.67 -0.55 9.34
N GLN A 9 21.56 0.70 9.79
CA GLN A 9 22.68 1.66 9.90
C GLN A 9 22.27 2.94 10.66
N ALA A 10 22.94 3.16 11.79
CA ALA A 10 22.86 4.36 12.61
C ALA A 10 23.86 5.42 12.09
N VAL A 11 23.41 6.66 11.91
CA VAL A 11 24.25 7.78 11.45
C VAL A 11 24.76 8.56 12.66
N VAL A 12 26.08 8.60 12.84
CA VAL A 12 26.78 9.55 13.71
C VAL A 12 26.78 10.93 13.06
N VAL A 13 25.89 11.83 13.47
CA VAL A 13 25.94 13.27 13.10
C VAL A 13 26.50 14.06 14.28
N GLY A 14 27.63 14.73 14.04
CA GLY A 14 28.50 15.39 15.02
C GLY A 14 27.90 16.55 15.84
N MET A 15 28.65 16.89 16.90
CA MET A 15 28.20 17.50 18.16
C MET A 15 27.99 19.02 18.20
N GLU A 16 27.80 19.70 17.06
CA GLU A 16 27.54 21.17 17.02
C GLU A 16 26.16 21.52 16.43
N SER A 17 25.45 20.53 15.89
CA SER A 17 24.14 20.67 15.24
C SER A 17 22.97 20.15 16.09
N MET A 18 23.25 19.71 17.32
CA MET A 18 22.32 18.92 18.14
C MET A 18 21.11 19.72 18.64
N GLU A 19 21.26 21.00 18.97
CA GLU A 19 20.15 21.84 19.44
C GLU A 19 19.19 22.20 18.28
N VAL A 20 19.73 22.47 17.09
CA VAL A 20 18.93 22.71 15.88
C VAL A 20 18.21 21.44 15.44
N TYR A 21 18.88 20.28 15.48
CA TYR A 21 18.29 19.00 15.12
C TYR A 21 17.19 18.58 16.10
N LYS A 22 17.38 18.80 17.41
CA LYS A 22 16.33 18.62 18.43
C LYS A 22 15.13 19.52 18.14
N ALA A 23 15.35 20.81 17.85
CA ALA A 23 14.27 21.74 17.54
C ALA A 23 13.51 21.32 16.27
N LEU A 24 14.23 20.94 15.21
CA LEU A 24 13.62 20.40 13.98
C LEU A 24 12.83 19.11 14.25
N CYS A 25 13.35 18.19 15.06
CA CYS A 25 12.63 16.99 15.46
C CYS A 25 11.35 17.32 16.23
N LEU A 26 11.42 18.24 17.20
CA LEU A 26 10.26 18.66 17.98
C LEU A 26 9.19 19.32 17.10
N VAL A 27 9.58 20.19 16.18
CA VAL A 27 8.65 20.84 15.24
C VAL A 27 7.99 19.80 14.32
N ASN A 28 8.75 18.87 13.73
CA ASN A 28 8.19 17.81 12.89
C ASN A 28 7.25 16.87 13.67
N LEU A 29 7.60 16.53 14.92
CA LEU A 29 6.74 15.72 15.79
C LEU A 29 5.44 16.47 16.13
N LEU A 30 5.51 17.74 16.50
CA LEU A 30 4.35 18.57 16.80
C LEU A 30 3.43 18.71 15.57
N VAL A 31 4.01 18.98 14.39
CA VAL A 31 3.26 19.03 13.13
C VAL A 31 2.59 17.69 12.85
N ALA A 32 3.30 16.56 13.00
CA ALA A 32 2.72 15.23 12.81
C ALA A 32 1.58 14.92 13.79
N PHE A 33 1.68 15.36 15.05
CA PHE A 33 0.61 15.20 16.05
C PHE A 33 -0.63 16.05 15.72
N LEU A 34 -0.42 17.30 15.29
CA LEU A 34 -1.51 18.23 14.93
C LEU A 34 -2.17 17.87 13.59
N SER A 35 -1.41 17.27 12.66
CA SER A 35 -1.90 16.85 11.33
C SER A 35 -2.30 15.37 11.27
N LYS A 36 -2.46 14.68 12.42
CA LYS A 36 -3.24 13.43 12.49
C LYS A 36 -4.72 13.73 12.21
N GLY A 37 -5.02 14.08 10.97
CA GLY A 37 -6.37 13.95 10.44
C GLY A 37 -6.79 12.50 10.65
N SER A 38 -7.96 12.31 11.25
CA SER A 38 -8.59 11.00 11.30
C SER A 38 -8.99 10.63 9.88
N HIS A 39 -8.09 9.98 9.15
CA HIS A 39 -8.45 9.25 7.94
C HIS A 39 -9.30 8.07 8.41
N SER A 40 -10.60 8.31 8.57
CA SER A 40 -11.60 7.25 8.61
C SER A 40 -11.74 6.71 7.19
N GLN A 41 -10.67 6.09 6.67
CA GLN A 41 -10.77 5.28 5.47
C GLN A 41 -11.47 4.01 5.90
N LEU A 42 -12.77 3.95 5.61
CA LEU A 42 -13.51 2.69 5.62
C LEU A 42 -12.85 1.85 4.51
N ASP A 43 -12.09 0.82 4.89
CA ASP A 43 -11.47 -0.12 3.94
C ASP A 43 -12.58 -0.97 3.29
N VAL A 44 -13.25 -0.38 2.31
CA VAL A 44 -14.23 -1.07 1.46
C VAL A 44 -13.46 -1.71 0.31
N CYS A 45 -13.47 -3.04 0.25
CA CYS A 45 -12.88 -3.82 -0.84
C CYS A 45 -13.97 -4.52 -1.66
N GLY A 46 -13.64 -4.93 -2.90
CA GLY A 46 -14.46 -5.87 -3.66
C GLY A 46 -15.87 -5.39 -4.04
N THR A 47 -16.04 -4.13 -4.48
CA THR A 47 -17.34 -3.62 -4.96
C THR A 47 -17.45 -3.71 -6.48
N PRO A 48 -18.04 -4.78 -7.05
CA PRO A 48 -18.21 -4.91 -8.49
C PRO A 48 -19.48 -4.20 -8.98
N PRO A 49 -19.62 -4.00 -10.30
CA PRO A 49 -20.92 -3.75 -10.91
C PRO A 49 -21.92 -4.84 -10.48
N LEU A 50 -23.14 -4.44 -10.11
CA LEU A 50 -24.21 -5.36 -9.70
C LEU A 50 -24.58 -6.27 -10.87
N ASN A 51 -24.05 -7.49 -10.88
CA ASN A 51 -24.44 -8.52 -11.83
C ASN A 51 -24.40 -9.88 -11.13
N THR A 52 -25.57 -10.52 -11.01
CA THR A 52 -25.75 -11.71 -10.17
C THR A 52 -25.36 -13.01 -10.88
N ARG A 53 -25.27 -12.99 -12.22
CA ARG A 53 -24.92 -14.19 -13.01
C ARG A 53 -24.33 -13.83 -14.36
N ILE A 54 -23.20 -14.47 -14.69
CA ILE A 54 -22.59 -14.39 -16.01
C ILE A 54 -23.03 -15.64 -16.81
N VAL A 55 -23.73 -15.44 -17.93
CA VAL A 55 -24.07 -16.49 -18.91
C VAL A 55 -23.74 -15.93 -20.29
N GLY A 56 -22.94 -16.64 -21.08
CA GLY A 56 -22.48 -16.16 -22.40
C GLY A 56 -21.42 -15.05 -22.34
N GLY A 57 -21.38 -14.26 -21.28
CA GLY A 57 -20.34 -13.28 -20.99
C GLY A 57 -20.26 -12.13 -21.99
N GLN A 58 -19.55 -11.08 -21.60
CA GLN A 58 -19.09 -10.03 -22.50
C GLN A 58 -17.74 -9.52 -22.00
N ASP A 59 -16.99 -8.87 -22.88
CA ASP A 59 -15.74 -8.25 -22.47
C ASP A 59 -15.97 -7.20 -21.38
N ALA A 60 -15.16 -7.24 -20.34
CA ALA A 60 -15.24 -6.28 -19.25
C ALA A 60 -14.64 -4.94 -19.68
N LEU A 61 -15.27 -3.83 -19.26
CA LEU A 61 -14.64 -2.52 -19.38
C LEU A 61 -13.39 -2.49 -18.50
N ALA A 62 -12.33 -1.85 -18.99
CA ALA A 62 -11.10 -1.67 -18.24
C ALA A 62 -11.38 -1.08 -16.84
N GLY A 63 -10.83 -1.72 -15.80
CA GLY A 63 -11.01 -1.29 -14.41
C GLY A 63 -12.32 -1.72 -13.73
N SER A 64 -13.25 -2.42 -14.42
CA SER A 64 -14.50 -2.90 -13.80
C SER A 64 -14.27 -3.94 -12.69
N TRP A 65 -13.13 -4.64 -12.77
CA TRP A 65 -12.72 -5.68 -11.83
C TRP A 65 -11.29 -5.37 -11.37
N PRO A 66 -11.10 -4.33 -10.53
CA PRO A 66 -9.78 -3.78 -10.24
C PRO A 66 -8.89 -4.74 -9.44
N TRP A 67 -9.48 -5.75 -8.78
CA TRP A 67 -8.73 -6.80 -8.11
C TRP A 67 -8.27 -7.93 -9.03
N GLN A 68 -8.72 -8.01 -10.29
CA GLN A 68 -8.35 -9.11 -11.18
C GLN A 68 -6.86 -9.07 -11.51
N ALA A 69 -6.13 -10.11 -11.12
CA ALA A 69 -4.70 -10.25 -11.38
C ALA A 69 -4.42 -11.31 -12.45
N SER A 70 -3.37 -11.08 -13.24
CA SER A 70 -2.83 -12.03 -14.23
C SER A 70 -1.44 -12.46 -13.79
N LEU A 71 -1.26 -13.74 -13.46
CA LEU A 71 0.02 -14.33 -13.07
C LEU A 71 0.77 -14.77 -14.31
N HIS A 72 1.98 -14.23 -14.50
CA HIS A 72 2.82 -14.51 -15.65
C HIS A 72 4.03 -15.37 -15.24
N ARG A 73 4.35 -16.36 -16.07
CA ARG A 73 5.58 -17.15 -16.00
C ARG A 73 6.22 -17.13 -17.39
N PHE A 74 7.50 -16.73 -17.45
CA PHE A 74 8.23 -16.54 -18.72
C PHE A 74 7.51 -15.65 -19.74
N GLY A 75 6.83 -14.59 -19.26
CA GLY A 75 6.10 -13.65 -20.11
C GLY A 75 4.71 -14.12 -20.57
N SER A 76 4.32 -15.37 -20.31
CA SER A 76 2.98 -15.89 -20.62
C SER A 76 2.09 -15.92 -19.38
N HIS A 77 0.83 -15.51 -19.55
CA HIS A 77 -0.22 -15.76 -18.56
C HIS A 77 -0.38 -17.26 -18.35
N PHE A 78 -0.47 -17.69 -17.09
CA PHE A 78 -0.73 -19.10 -16.75
C PHE A 78 -1.85 -19.26 -15.72
N CYS A 79 -2.12 -18.25 -14.88
CA CYS A 79 -3.16 -18.29 -13.85
C CYS A 79 -3.73 -16.89 -13.59
N GLY A 80 -5.00 -16.85 -13.17
CA GLY A 80 -5.61 -15.65 -12.60
C GLY A 80 -5.38 -15.56 -11.09
N GLY A 81 -5.75 -14.41 -10.52
CA GLY A 81 -5.74 -14.17 -9.08
C GLY A 81 -6.58 -12.96 -8.68
N SER A 82 -6.60 -12.65 -7.38
CA SER A 82 -7.27 -11.46 -6.86
C SER A 82 -6.39 -10.69 -5.89
N LEU A 83 -6.41 -9.37 -6.01
CA LEU A 83 -5.76 -8.48 -5.04
C LEU A 83 -6.59 -8.43 -3.75
N ILE A 84 -5.98 -8.83 -2.63
CA ILE A 84 -6.65 -8.92 -1.32
C ILE A 84 -6.20 -7.77 -0.40
N ASN A 85 -4.97 -7.30 -0.55
CA ASN A 85 -4.40 -6.20 0.23
C ASN A 85 -3.28 -5.50 -0.57
N LYS A 86 -2.87 -4.33 -0.10
CA LYS A 86 -1.75 -3.52 -0.60
C LYS A 86 -0.41 -3.82 0.11
N GLU A 87 -0.40 -4.76 1.07
CA GLU A 87 0.77 -5.10 1.88
C GLU A 87 1.40 -6.44 1.48
#